data_AF-A0A450W7B4-F1
#
_entry.id   AF-A0A450W7B4-F1
#
_cell.length_a   1.000
_cell.length_b   1.000
_cell.length_c   1.000
_cell.angle_alpha   90.00
_cell.angle_beta   90.00
_cell.angle_gamma   90.00
#
_symmetry.space_group_name_H-M   'P 1'
#
loop_
_entity.id
_entity.type
_entity.pdbx_description
1 polymer ?
#
loop_
_entity_poly.entity_id
_entity_poly.type
_entity_poly.pdbx_seq_one_letter_code
_entity_poly.pdbx_strand_id
1 'polypeptide(L)' 'MNRAEIAQVTEKAILLQRQYIDSGVVTPKSAEDALHVALATVSCCALIVSWNFKHIVHFDKIPTRKIRNQKGL' A
#
# COMPACT_ATOMS: atom_id res chain seq x y z
N MET A 1 -24.05 -1.53 17.01
CA MET A 1 -23.39 -0.68 15.99
C MET A 1 -22.12 -1.37 15.56
N ASN A 2 -22.07 -1.90 14.34
CA ASN A 2 -20.83 -2.42 13.78
C ASN A 2 -20.05 -1.23 13.19
N ARG A 3 -18.82 -0.99 13.67
CA ARG A 3 -18.00 0.19 13.29
C ARG A 3 -17.06 -0.08 12.12
N ALA A 4 -17.13 -1.27 11.54
CA ALA A 4 -16.26 -1.70 10.44
C ALA A 4 -17.06 -2.52 9.43
N GLU A 5 -16.71 -2.32 8.16
CA GLU A 5 -17.15 -3.14 7.03
C GLU A 5 -16.04 -4.12 6.68
N ILE A 6 -16.40 -5.38 6.41
CA ILE A 6 -15.44 -6.40 5.99
C ILE A 6 -15.44 -6.42 4.46
N ALA A 7 -14.34 -5.97 3.86
CA ALA A 7 -14.14 -6.05 2.42
C ALA A 7 -13.99 -7.52 1.99
N GLN A 8 -14.74 -7.93 0.98
CA GLN A 8 -14.59 -9.26 0.38
C GLN A 8 -13.43 -9.29 -0.61
N VAL A 9 -12.75 -10.44 -0.67
CA VAL A 9 -11.73 -10.67 -1.70
C VAL A 9 -12.42 -10.91 -3.03
N THR A 10 -12.31 -9.93 -3.93
CA THR A 10 -12.89 -10.01 -5.26
C THR A 10 -11.86 -10.42 -6.30
N GLU A 11 -12.33 -10.97 -7.43
CA GLU A 11 -11.46 -11.32 -8.57
C GLU A 11 -10.66 -10.11 -9.08
N LYS A 12 -11.24 -8.90 -9.04
CA LYS A 12 -10.55 -7.65 -9.38
C LYS A 12 -9.34 -7.40 -8.47
N ALA A 13 -9.47 -7.63 -7.17
CA ALA A 13 -8.38 -7.47 -6.22
C ALA A 13 -7.26 -8.50 -6.47
N ILE A 14 -7.63 -9.74 -6.78
CA ILE A 14 -6.67 -10.81 -7.12
C ILE A 14 -5.92 -10.50 -8.42
N LEU A 15 -6.63 -10.02 -9.45
CA LEU A 15 -6.03 -9.63 -10.73
C LEU A 15 -5.03 -8.49 -10.54
N LEU A 16 -5.39 -7.48 -9.75
CA LEU A 16 -4.53 -6.34 -9.46
C LEU A 16 -3.29 -6.75 -8.65
N GLN A 17 -3.45 -7.64 -7.66
CA GLN A 17 -2.34 -8.23 -6.91
C GLN A 17 -1.37 -8.95 -7.84
N ARG A 18 -1.87 -9.77 -8.78
CA ARG A 18 -1.03 -10.45 -9.77
C ARG A 18 -0.29 -9.46 -10.66
N GLN A 19 -0.97 -8.43 -11.14
CA GLN A 19 -0.33 -7.38 -11.92
C GLN A 19 0.82 -6.70 -11.16
N TYR A 20 0.70 -6.46 -9.85
CA TYR A 20 1.81 -5.92 -9.06
C TYR A 20 3.03 -6.85 -8.99
N ILE A 21 2.81 -8.16 -8.96
CA ILE A 21 3.87 -9.17 -8.94
C ILE A 21 4.50 -9.28 -10.34
N ASP A 22 3.67 -9.41 -11.37
CA ASP A 22 4.09 -9.58 -12.76
C ASP A 22 4.86 -8.35 -13.27
N SER A 23 4.47 -7.16 -12.82
CA SER A 23 5.18 -5.91 -13.14
C SER A 23 6.44 -5.69 -12.30
N GLY A 24 6.76 -6.58 -11.36
CA GLY A 24 7.92 -6.47 -10.47
C GLY A 24 7.85 -5.32 -9.46
N VAL A 25 6.66 -4.78 -9.18
CA VAL A 25 6.47 -3.72 -8.16
C VAL A 25 6.66 -4.31 -6.77
N VAL A 26 6.18 -5.54 -6.56
CA VAL A 26 6.41 -6.33 -5.35
C VAL A 26 6.90 -7.73 -5.70
N THR A 27 7.59 -8.37 -4.76
CA THR A 27 7.99 -9.78 -4.91
C THR A 27 6.83 -10.71 -4.54
N PRO A 28 6.79 -11.95 -5.04
CA PRO A 28 5.81 -12.95 -4.61
C PRO A 28 5.78 -13.19 -3.10
N LYS A 29 6.90 -12.94 -2.38
CA LYS A 29 6.96 -13.03 -0.91
C LYS A 29 6.08 -11.99 -0.21
N SER A 30 5.76 -10.90 -0.90
CA SER A 30 4.90 -9.81 -0.41
C SER A 30 3.48 -9.91 -0.98
N ALA A 31 3.05 -11.09 -1.43
CA ALA A 31 1.74 -11.27 -2.07
C ALA A 31 0.57 -10.86 -1.15
N GLU A 32 0.63 -11.17 0.14
CA GLU A 32 -0.44 -10.81 1.09
C GLU A 32 -0.56 -9.28 1.26
N ASP A 33 0.58 -8.59 1.37
CA ASP A 33 0.63 -7.13 1.42
C ASP A 33 0.11 -6.50 0.11
N ALA A 34 0.49 -7.08 -1.03
CA ALA A 34 0.02 -6.65 -2.34
C ALA A 34 -1.50 -6.83 -2.48
N LEU A 35 -2.07 -7.89 -1.90
CA LEU A 35 -3.51 -8.11 -1.87
C LEU A 35 -4.21 -7.07 -0.99
N HIS A 36 -3.63 -6.73 0.15
CA HIS A 36 -4.18 -5.69 1.04
C HIS A 36 -4.23 -4.33 0.35
N VAL A 37 -3.17 -3.96 -0.38
CA VAL A 37 -3.15 -2.73 -1.20
C VAL A 37 -4.14 -2.81 -2.36
N ALA A 38 -4.25 -3.96 -3.03
CA ALA A 38 -5.20 -4.16 -4.11
C ALA A 38 -6.65 -4.03 -3.61
N LEU A 39 -6.98 -4.58 -2.44
CA LEU A 39 -8.30 -4.45 -1.83
C LEU A 39 -8.65 -3.01 -1.49
N ALA A 40 -7.71 -2.27 -0.91
CA ALA A 40 -7.89 -0.85 -0.61
C ALA A 40 -8.08 -0.02 -1.90
N THR A 41 -7.35 -0.36 -2.96
CA THR A 41 -7.45 0.30 -4.27
C THR A 41 -8.81 0.04 -4.92
N VAL A 42 -9.25 -1.21 -4.97
CA VAL A 42 -10.55 -1.60 -5.54
C VAL A 42 -11.71 -1.04 -4.71
N SER A 43 -11.53 -0.91 -3.40
CA SER A 43 -12.53 -0.34 -2.49
C SER A 43 -12.48 1.19 -2.42
N CYS A 44 -11.62 1.85 -3.22
CA CYS A 44 -11.43 3.29 -3.24
C CYS A 44 -11.13 3.89 -1.85
N CYS A 45 -10.39 3.17 -1.00
CA CYS A 45 -10.01 3.66 0.32
C CYS A 45 -9.00 4.81 0.19
N ALA A 46 -9.22 5.90 0.90
CA ALA A 46 -8.32 7.05 0.91
C ALA A 46 -7.02 6.81 1.71
N LEU A 47 -7.02 5.85 2.64
CA LEU A 47 -5.89 5.54 3.51
C LEU A 47 -5.88 4.06 3.89
N ILE A 48 -4.68 3.49 4.00
CA ILE A 48 -4.43 2.14 4.51
C ILE A 48 -3.71 2.27 5.85
N VAL A 49 -4.23 1.60 6.87
CA VAL A 49 -3.54 1.47 8.17
C VAL A 49 -3.02 0.04 8.27
N SER A 50 -1.72 -0.12 8.49
CA SER A 50 -1.08 -1.42 8.67
C SER A 50 -0.24 -1.42 9.94
N TRP A 51 -0.27 -2.54 10.66
CA TRP A 51 0.55 -2.77 11.84
C TRP A 51 1.98 -3.23 11.49
N ASN A 52 2.28 -3.48 10.21
CA ASN A 52 3.58 -3.96 9.74
C ASN A 52 4.07 -3.19 8.51
N PHE A 53 4.59 -1.97 8.71
CA PHE A 53 5.15 -1.15 7.63
C PHE A 53 6.51 -1.63 7.10
N LYS A 54 7.15 -2.64 7.72
CA LYS A 54 8.47 -3.14 7.28
C LYS A 54 8.44 -3.83 5.91
N HIS A 55 7.28 -4.28 5.43
CA HIS A 55 7.17 -5.04 4.19
C HIS A 55 6.50 -4.29 3.02
N ILE A 56 5.78 -3.20 3.28
CA ILE A 56 5.04 -2.45 2.24
C ILE A 56 5.86 -1.33 1.63
N VAL A 57 6.80 -0.74 2.37
CA VAL A 57 7.61 0.38 1.88
C VAL A 57 9.08 0.07 2.10
N HIS A 58 9.84 -0.07 1.01
CA HIS A 58 11.29 0.06 1.04
C HIS A 58 11.59 1.51 1.45
N PHE A 59 11.69 1.77 2.76
CA PHE A 59 11.89 3.10 3.33
C PHE A 59 13.16 3.78 2.79
N ASP A 60 14.11 2.97 2.31
CA ASP A 60 15.36 3.39 1.67
C ASP A 60 15.19 4.14 0.34
N LYS A 61 14.01 4.09 -0.30
CA LYS A 61 13.75 4.80 -1.57
C LYS A 61 12.90 6.06 -1.43
N ILE A 62 12.58 6.51 -0.21
CA ILE A 62 11.99 7.83 -0.03
C ILE A 62 13.15 8.83 -0.01
N PRO A 63 13.32 9.70 -1.02
CA PRO A 63 14.23 10.82 -0.86
C PRO A 63 13.67 11.67 0.28
N THR A 64 14.42 11.74 1.37
CA THR A 64 14.19 12.70 2.44
C THR A 64 14.32 14.09 1.84
N ARG A 65 13.22 14.65 1.33
CA ARG A 65 13.15 16.05 0.96
C ARG A 65 13.28 16.83 2.26
N LYS A 66 14.51 17.21 2.62
CA LYS A 66 14.79 18.19 3.66
C LYS A 66 14.00 19.45 3.31
N ILE A 67 12.94 19.71 4.05
CA ILE A 67 12.25 21.00 4.01
C ILE A 67 13.27 22.01 4.56
N ARG A 68 13.94 22.74 3.67
CA ARG A 68 14.82 23.84 4.06
C ARG A 68 13.92 25.00 4.49
N ASN A 69 13.64 25.09 5.79
CA ASN A 69 13.16 26.34 6.36
C ASN A 69 14.26 27.38 6.12
N GLN A 70 14.05 28.25 5.14
CA GLN A 70 14.88 29.43 4.98
C GLN A 70 14.62 30.32 6.20
N LYS A 71 15.57 30.33 7.14
CA LYS A 71 15.76 31.49 8.00
C LYS A 71 16.36 32.58 7.13
N GLY A 72 15.66 33.70 6.99
CA GLY A 72 16.16 34.85 6.27
C GLY A 72 15.08 35.91 6.03
N LEU A 73 14.71 36.63 7.10
CA LEU A 73 14.60 38.09 7.21
C LEU A 73 14.09 38.44 8.61
#